data_AF-K1Y7J3-F1
#
_entry.id   AF-K1Y7J3-F1
#
_cell.length_a   1.000
_cell.length_b   1.000
_cell.length_c   1.000
_cell.angle_alpha   90.00
_cell.angle_beta   90.00
_cell.angle_gamma   90.00
#
_symmetry.space_group_name_H-M   'P 1'
#
loop_
_entity.id
_entity.type
_entity.pdbx_description
1 polymer ?
#
loop_
_entity_poly.entity_id
_entity_poly.type
_entity_poly.pdbx_seq_one_letter_code
_entity_poly.pdbx_strand_id
1 'polypeptide(L)' 'RPGWVFTRYQIVDAIRGEEYPVTDRAVDVQIVGLRKKMGTYGELIETVRGIGYRFKE' A
#
# COMPACT_ATOMS: atom_id res chain seq x y z
N ARG A 1 13.16 -4.26 -6.14
CA ARG A 1 12.79 -5.62 -6.61
C ARG A 1 11.47 -5.49 -7.36
N PRO A 2 11.47 -5.50 -8.70
CA PRO A 2 10.25 -5.39 -9.50
C PRO A 2 9.26 -6.50 -9.13
N GLY A 3 7.98 -6.16 -8.99
CA GLY A 3 6.92 -7.13 -8.68
C GLY A 3 6.87 -7.68 -7.25
N TRP A 4 7.70 -7.15 -6.32
CA TRP A 4 7.64 -7.55 -4.91
C TRP A 4 6.32 -7.14 -4.26
N VAL A 5 5.71 -8.06 -3.51
CA VAL A 5 4.48 -7.81 -2.77
C VAL A 5 4.83 -7.38 -1.35
N PHE A 6 4.37 -6.20 -0.96
CA PHE A 6 4.43 -5.72 0.41
C PHE A 6 3.13 -6.06 1.12
N THR A 7 3.23 -6.74 2.27
CA THR A 7 2.07 -6.98 3.12
C THR A 7 1.59 -5.68 3.75
N ARG A 8 0.32 -5.62 4.18
CA ARG A 8 -0.19 -4.45 4.91
C ARG A 8 0.64 -4.15 6.14
N TYR A 9 1.00 -5.19 6.89
CA TYR A 9 1.91 -5.10 8.03
C TYR A 9 3.25 -4.46 7.65
N GLN A 10 3.91 -4.93 6.58
CA GLN A 10 5.18 -4.36 6.13
C GLN A 10 5.05 -2.90 5.72
N ILE A 11 3.93 -2.54 5.08
CA ILE A 11 3.65 -1.15 4.73
C ILE A 11 3.52 -0.34 6.01
N VAL A 12 2.66 -0.76 6.97
CA VAL A 12 2.48 -0.08 8.26
C VAL A 12 3.80 0.08 9.02
N ASP A 13 4.60 -0.97 9.09
CA ASP A 13 5.88 -0.99 9.78
C ASP A 13 6.85 0.05 9.17
N ALA A 14 6.90 0.14 7.84
CA ALA A 14 7.76 1.08 7.13
C ALA A 14 7.35 2.57 7.26
N ILE A 15 6.08 2.87 7.55
CA ILE A 15 5.59 4.26 7.73
C ILE A 15 5.62 4.73 9.18
N ARG A 16 5.83 3.84 10.16
CA ARG A 16 5.86 4.24 11.57
C ARG A 16 7.21 4.86 11.94
N GLY A 17 7.18 6.16 12.23
CA GLY A 17 7.80 6.67 13.44
C GLY A 17 6.90 6.34 14.64
N GLU A 18 7.48 6.27 15.83
CA GLU A 18 6.83 5.90 17.09
C GLU A 18 5.44 6.56 17.27
N GLU A 19 4.44 5.79 17.70
CA GLU A 19 3.05 6.22 18.00
C GLU A 19 2.08 6.51 16.83
N TYR A 20 1.57 5.46 16.17
CA TYR A 20 0.18 5.51 15.68
C TYR A 20 -0.39 4.10 15.55
N PRO A 21 -1.58 3.78 16.08
CA PRO A 21 -2.23 2.49 15.86
C PRO A 21 -2.80 2.41 14.43
N VAL A 22 -1.91 2.40 13.44
CA VAL A 22 -2.29 2.13 12.05
C VAL A 22 -2.69 0.65 11.98
N THR A 23 -3.94 0.41 11.60
CA THR A 23 -4.46 -0.94 11.33
C THR A 23 -4.24 -1.29 9.86
N ASP A 24 -4.28 -2.58 9.53
CA ASP A 24 -4.26 -3.07 8.16
C ASP A 24 -5.29 -2.36 7.25
N ARG A 25 -6.46 -2.00 7.81
CA ARG A 25 -7.52 -1.28 7.10
C ARG A 25 -7.16 0.16 6.76
N ALA A 26 -6.33 0.81 7.58
CA ALA A 26 -5.89 2.18 7.31
C ALA A 26 -5.00 2.23 6.05
N VAL A 27 -4.21 1.18 5.77
CA VAL A 27 -3.42 1.08 4.53
C VAL A 27 -4.34 1.10 3.31
N ASP A 28 -5.45 0.35 3.34
CA ASP A 28 -6.38 0.28 2.21
C ASP A 28 -6.93 1.68 1.85
N VAL A 29 -7.29 2.49 2.85
CA VAL A 29 -7.77 3.87 2.65
C VAL A 29 -6.69 4.75 2.02
N GLN A 30 -5.45 4.65 2.50
CA GLN A 30 -4.34 5.41 1.94
C GLN A 30 -4.05 5.00 0.49
N ILE A 31 -4.11 3.71 0.17
CA ILE A 31 -3.93 3.23 -1.22
C ILE A 31 -5.04 3.75 -2.14
N VAL A 32 -6.30 3.80 -1.69
CA VAL A 32 -7.39 4.40 -2.47
C VAL A 32 -7.12 5.87 -2.74
N GLY A 33 -6.73 6.64 -1.72
CA GLY A 33 -6.39 8.05 -1.86
C GLY A 33 -5.18 8.28 -2.77
N LEU A 34 -4.13 7.46 -2.62
CA LEU A 34 -2.92 7.52 -3.43
C LEU A 34 -3.20 7.23 -4.90
N ARG A 35 -3.93 6.14 -5.21
CA ARG A 35 -4.33 5.82 -6.59
C ARG A 35 -5.11 6.97 -7.24
N LYS A 36 -6.03 7.60 -6.51
CA LYS A 36 -6.77 8.78 -6.99
C LYS A 36 -5.84 9.94 -7.30
N LYS A 37 -4.89 10.25 -6.41
CA LYS A 37 -3.91 11.33 -6.62
C LYS A 37 -2.95 11.06 -7.80
N MET A 38 -2.70 9.78 -8.10
CA MET A 38 -1.83 9.36 -9.20
C MET A 38 -2.53 9.36 -10.58
N GLY A 39 -3.86 9.50 -10.63
CA GLY A 39 -4.60 9.48 -11.90
C GLY A 39 -4.41 8.16 -12.66
N THR A 40 -4.06 8.25 -13.94
CA THR A 40 -3.80 7.08 -14.81
C THR A 40 -2.68 6.18 -14.29
N TYR A 41 -1.72 6.73 -13.55
CA TYR A 41 -0.63 5.95 -12.95
C TYR A 41 -1.05 5.16 -11.70
N GLY A 42 -2.27 5.37 -11.18
CA GLY A 42 -2.80 4.60 -10.05
C GLY A 42 -2.87 3.09 -10.34
N GLU A 43 -2.96 2.71 -11.61
CA GLU A 43 -2.94 1.30 -12.05
C GLU A 43 -1.59 0.60 -11.80
N LEU A 44 -0.51 1.36 -11.59
CA LEU A 44 0.79 0.79 -11.24
C LEU A 44 0.79 0.17 -9.84
N ILE A 45 -0.10 0.60 -8.94
CA ILE A 45 -0.27 -0.05 -7.64
C ILE A 45 -1.31 -1.16 -7.81
N GLU A 46 -0.91 -2.41 -7.68
CA GLU A 46 -1.80 -3.57 -7.83
C GLU A 46 -2.14 -4.18 -6.45
N THR A 47 -3.40 -4.59 -6.29
CA THR A 47 -3.86 -5.28 -5.08
C THR A 47 -3.63 -6.78 -5.22
N VAL A 48 -2.86 -7.36 -4.30
CA VAL A 48 -2.72 -8.81 -4.17
C VAL A 48 -3.67 -9.27 -3.06
N ARG A 49 -4.83 -9.80 -3.44
CA ARG A 49 -5.91 -10.17 -2.50
C ARG A 49 -5.39 -11.10 -1.41
N GLY A 50 -5.74 -10.81 -0.16
CA GLY A 50 -5.29 -11.56 1.01
C GLY A 50 -3.85 -11.29 1.46
N ILE A 51 -3.03 -10.59 0.66
CA ILE A 51 -1.60 -10.37 0.95
C ILE A 51 -1.30 -8.89 1.19
N GLY A 52 -1.56 -8.03 0.21
CA GLY A 52 -1.19 -6.62 0.28
C GLY A 52 -1.10 -5.97 -1.09
N TYR A 53 -0.01 -5.25 -1.36
CA TYR A 53 0.14 -4.40 -2.53
C TYR A 53 1.49 -4.61 -3.21
N ARG A 54 1.52 -4.47 -4.54
CA ARG A 54 2.76 -4.42 -5.30
C ARG A 54 2.77 -3.23 -6.24
N PHE A 55 3.96 -2.78 -6.60
CA PHE A 55 4.15 -1.81 -7.66
C PHE A 55 4.54 -2.55 -8.95
N LYS A 56 3.80 -2.27 -10.02
CA LYS A 56 4.03 -2.73 -11.38
C LYS A 56 5.01 -1.77 -12.04
N GLU A 57 6.07 -2.31 -12.61
CA GLU A 57 7.02 -1.61 -13.47
C GLU A 57 6.58 -1.77 -14.93
#